data_AF-A0AA96XY80-F1
#
_entry.id   AF-A0AA96XY80-F1
#
_cell.length_a   1.000
_cell.length_b   1.000
_cell.length_c   1.000
_cell.angle_alpha   90.00
_cell.angle_beta   90.00
_cell.angle_gamma   90.00
#
_symmetry.space_group_name_H-M   'P 1'
#
loop_
_entity.id
_entity.type
_entity.pdbx_description
1 polymer ?
#
loop_
_entity_poly.entity_id
_entity_poly.type
_entity_poly.pdbx_seq_one_letter_code
_entity_poly.pdbx_strand_id
1 'polypeptide(L)'
;MDQTMERAGNFLPRVDDNPTGGNAVDRRVVTLTAPASAAAEQYRSLYYRLERMRDLRPMKVVALTSAMPGEGKTVTSVNLALAAARANPERRILLVDADLRRGGVAATLGMRNKTGLAELLAGDCEVRDVVRRFNSTRRPSSPRASRPRTPRRCWRAAG
;
A
#
# COMPACT_ATOMS: atom_id res chain seq x y z
N MET A 1 4.17 -24.18 27.35
CA MET A 1 5.06 -23.00 27.39
C MET A 1 6.02 -23.12 26.23
N ASP A 2 5.69 -22.50 25.09
CA ASP A 2 6.59 -22.43 23.94
C ASP A 2 6.68 -20.97 23.52
N GLN A 3 7.81 -20.33 23.87
CA GLN A 3 8.07 -18.90 23.76
C GLN A 3 8.81 -18.53 22.46
N THR A 4 8.80 -19.39 21.44
CA THR A 4 9.53 -19.13 20.19
C THR A 4 8.73 -18.34 19.13
N MET A 5 7.45 -18.04 19.36
CA MET A 5 6.56 -17.42 18.37
C MET A 5 6.42 -15.88 18.46
N GLU A 6 7.20 -15.21 19.32
CA GLU A 6 7.00 -13.77 19.62
C GLU A 6 7.94 -12.80 18.87
N ARG A 7 8.82 -13.28 17.98
CA ARG A 7 9.87 -12.45 17.34
C ARG A 7 9.69 -12.13 15.85
N ALA A 8 8.47 -12.14 15.33
CA ALA A 8 8.19 -11.71 13.94
C ALA A 8 7.78 -10.22 13.81
N GLY A 9 8.02 -9.41 14.85
CA GLY A 9 7.55 -8.03 14.93
C GLY A 9 8.09 -7.07 13.86
N ASN A 10 9.29 -7.29 13.31
CA ASN A 10 9.95 -6.23 12.54
C ASN A 10 10.87 -6.73 11.41
N PHE A 11 10.39 -7.63 10.54
CA PHE A 11 11.21 -8.24 9.48
C PHE A 11 11.32 -7.41 8.18
N LEU A 12 10.72 -6.23 8.10
CA LEU A 12 10.87 -5.35 6.92
C LEU A 12 11.61 -4.08 7.34
N PRO A 13 12.80 -3.81 6.77
CA PRO A 13 13.51 -2.56 7.06
C PRO A 13 12.59 -1.36 6.79
N ARG A 14 12.63 -0.38 7.69
CA ARG A 14 12.16 0.98 7.40
C ARG A 14 13.16 1.56 6.39
N VAL A 15 12.99 1.23 5.12
CA VAL A 15 13.61 2.02 4.07
C VAL A 15 12.77 3.28 3.99
N ASP A 16 13.38 4.41 4.33
CA ASP A 16 12.80 5.75 4.18
C ASP A 16 12.69 6.10 2.68
N ASP A 17 11.83 5.37 1.98
CA ASP A 17 11.42 5.69 0.63
C ASP A 17 10.24 6.66 0.73
N ASN A 18 10.55 7.92 1.05
CA ASN A 18 9.76 9.03 0.52
C ASN A 18 9.59 8.79 -0.99
N PRO A 19 8.42 9.03 -1.61
CA PRO A 19 8.27 9.02 -3.07
C PRO A 19 9.08 10.18 -3.66
N THR A 20 10.40 10.13 -3.53
CA THR A 20 11.35 11.11 -4.04
C THR A 20 11.55 10.75 -5.51
N GLY A 21 10.68 11.29 -6.36
CA GLY A 21 10.86 11.31 -7.82
C GLY A 21 10.05 10.31 -8.64
N GLY A 22 8.88 9.89 -8.16
CA GLY A 22 7.95 9.03 -8.92
C GLY A 22 6.81 9.83 -9.57
N ASN A 23 6.37 9.44 -10.77
CA ASN A 23 5.26 10.06 -11.48
C ASN A 23 4.00 10.19 -10.60
N ALA A 24 3.10 11.11 -10.97
CA ALA A 24 1.81 11.23 -10.28
C ALA A 24 1.06 9.89 -10.29
N VAL A 25 0.43 9.54 -9.15
CA VAL A 25 -0.47 8.38 -9.03
C VAL A 25 -1.57 8.47 -10.10
N ASP A 26 -1.91 7.35 -10.75
CA ASP A 26 -2.97 7.33 -11.76
C ASP A 26 -4.29 7.83 -11.14
N ARG A 27 -4.98 8.72 -11.86
CA ARG A 27 -6.25 9.31 -11.43
C ARG A 27 -7.33 8.26 -11.13
N ARG A 28 -7.24 7.09 -11.77
CA ARG A 28 -8.11 5.92 -11.56
C ARG A 28 -7.92 5.25 -10.19
N VAL A 29 -6.90 5.61 -9.43
CA VAL A 29 -6.73 5.17 -8.04
C VAL A 29 -7.63 6.01 -7.11
N VAL A 30 -8.94 5.87 -7.31
CA VAL A 30 -9.99 6.63 -6.62
C VAL A 30 -9.91 6.52 -5.10
N THR A 31 -9.43 5.40 -4.55
CA THR A 31 -9.24 5.27 -3.11
C THR A 31 -8.24 6.31 -2.58
N LEU A 32 -7.26 6.76 -3.38
CA LEU A 32 -6.33 7.85 -3.01
C LEU A 32 -6.77 9.22 -3.51
N THR A 33 -7.23 9.31 -4.76
CA THR A 33 -7.48 10.58 -5.45
C THR A 33 -8.83 11.19 -5.08
N ALA A 34 -9.85 10.36 -4.83
CA ALA A 34 -11.19 10.79 -4.43
C ALA A 34 -11.81 9.82 -3.38
N PRO A 35 -11.29 9.77 -2.14
CA PRO A 35 -11.68 8.77 -1.14
C PRO A 35 -13.17 8.81 -0.75
N ALA A 36 -13.81 9.98 -0.86
CA ALA A 36 -15.23 10.19 -0.57
C ALA A 36 -16.17 9.89 -1.76
N SER A 37 -15.62 9.46 -2.91
CA SER A 37 -16.42 9.15 -4.09
C SER A 37 -17.22 7.85 -3.95
N ALA A 38 -18.33 7.75 -4.68
CA ALA A 38 -19.11 6.51 -4.78
C ALA A 38 -18.25 5.33 -5.27
N ALA A 39 -17.33 5.58 -6.22
CA ALA A 39 -16.40 4.56 -6.70
C ALA A 39 -15.48 4.04 -5.58
N ALA A 40 -14.95 4.92 -4.72
CA ALA A 40 -14.15 4.52 -3.57
C ALA A 40 -14.98 3.73 -2.52
N GLU A 41 -16.25 4.08 -2.34
CA GLU A 41 -17.18 3.32 -1.48
C GLU A 41 -17.44 1.90 -2.03
N GLN A 42 -17.52 1.73 -3.35
CA GLN A 42 -17.66 0.40 -3.97
C GLN A 42 -16.47 -0.51 -3.64
N TYR A 43 -15.24 0.00 -3.66
CA TYR A 43 -14.05 -0.78 -3.26
C TYR A 43 -14.04 -1.10 -1.76
N ARG A 44 -14.49 -0.18 -0.90
CA ARG A 44 -14.64 -0.44 0.55
C ARG A 44 -15.70 -1.51 0.80
N SER A 45 -16.84 -1.41 0.13
CA SER A 45 -17.90 -2.42 0.19
C SER A 45 -17.42 -3.79 -0.27
N LEU A 46 -16.66 -3.85 -1.37
CA LEU A 46 -16.05 -5.09 -1.86
C LEU A 46 -15.10 -5.69 -0.81
N TYR A 47 -14.25 -4.87 -0.20
CA TYR A 47 -13.35 -5.30 0.86
C TYR A 47 -14.11 -5.92 2.05
N TYR A 48 -15.14 -5.24 2.58
CA TYR A 48 -15.92 -5.78 3.70
C TYR A 48 -16.66 -7.08 3.37
N ARG A 49 -17.09 -7.27 2.11
CA ARG A 49 -17.64 -8.56 1.66
C ARG A 49 -16.60 -9.67 1.73
N LEU A 50 -15.36 -9.40 1.28
CA LEU A 50 -14.26 -10.36 1.36
C LEU A 50 -13.86 -10.66 2.82
N GLU A 51 -13.86 -9.65 3.69
CA GLU A 51 -13.62 -9.82 5.13
C GLU A 51 -14.68 -10.72 5.77
N ARG A 52 -15.97 -10.48 5.49
CA ARG A 52 -17.06 -11.33 5.99
C ARG A 52 -16.94 -12.77 5.49
N MET A 53 -16.58 -12.95 4.22
CA MET A 53 -16.32 -14.30 3.68
C MET A 53 -15.14 -14.98 4.39
N ARG A 54 -14.13 -14.21 4.80
CA ARG A 54 -12.97 -14.73 5.51
C ARG A 54 -13.33 -15.29 6.88
N ASP A 55 -14.33 -14.71 7.55
CA ASP A 55 -14.82 -15.20 8.84
C ASP A 55 -15.51 -16.57 8.71
N LEU A 56 -16.08 -16.86 7.53
CA LEU A 56 -16.67 -18.17 7.22
C LEU A 56 -15.62 -19.18 6.75
N ARG A 57 -14.63 -18.73 5.97
CA ARG A 57 -13.53 -19.57 5.47
C ARG A 57 -12.21 -18.80 5.54
N PRO A 58 -11.20 -19.28 6.28
CA PRO A 58 -9.91 -18.59 6.37
C PRO A 58 -9.27 -18.37 4.99
N MET A 59 -9.19 -17.11 4.58
CA MET A 59 -8.55 -16.66 3.34
C MET A 59 -7.42 -15.69 3.66
N LYS A 60 -6.22 -15.98 3.16
CA LYS A 60 -5.04 -15.11 3.29
C LYS A 60 -4.61 -14.48 1.97
N VAL A 61 -5.00 -15.08 0.84
CA VAL A 61 -4.60 -14.68 -0.51
C VAL A 61 -5.84 -14.55 -1.38
N VAL A 62 -5.93 -13.44 -2.11
CA VAL A 62 -6.99 -13.18 -3.10
C VAL A 62 -6.31 -12.93 -4.43
N ALA A 63 -6.61 -13.76 -5.43
CA ALA A 63 -6.14 -13.57 -6.80
C ALA A 63 -7.19 -12.80 -7.60
N LEU A 64 -6.75 -11.72 -8.27
CA LEU A 64 -7.58 -10.97 -9.21
C LEU A 64 -7.10 -11.27 -10.62
N THR A 65 -7.99 -11.84 -11.42
CA THR A 65 -7.75 -12.22 -12.81
C THR A 65 -8.83 -11.62 -13.69
N SER A 66 -8.51 -11.39 -14.96
CA SER A 66 -9.42 -10.87 -15.97
C SER A 66 -9.28 -11.68 -17.26
N ALA A 67 -10.37 -11.79 -18.01
CA ALA A 67 -10.39 -12.59 -19.24
C ALA A 67 -9.59 -11.89 -20.36
N MET A 68 -9.59 -10.56 -20.37
CA MET A 68 -8.91 -9.75 -21.38
C MET A 68 -7.91 -8.75 -20.77
N PRO A 69 -6.83 -8.41 -21.51
CA PRO A 69 -5.98 -7.27 -21.16
C PRO A 69 -6.79 -5.97 -21.18
N GLY A 70 -6.54 -5.08 -20.22
CA GLY A 70 -7.16 -3.74 -20.20
C GLY A 70 -8.50 -3.65 -19.45
N GLU A 71 -9.04 -4.75 -18.93
CA GLU A 71 -10.30 -4.78 -18.16
C GLU A 71 -10.23 -4.13 -16.76
N GLY A 72 -9.11 -3.46 -16.46
CA GLY A 72 -8.95 -2.76 -15.18
C GLY A 72 -8.53 -3.64 -14.01
N LYS A 73 -8.09 -4.90 -14.23
CA LYS A 73 -7.60 -5.79 -13.16
C LYS A 73 -6.57 -5.12 -12.25
N THR A 74 -5.60 -4.41 -12.82
CA THR A 74 -4.54 -3.72 -12.08
C THR A 74 -5.12 -2.57 -11.25
N VAL A 75 -6.02 -1.77 -11.84
CA VAL A 75 -6.69 -0.65 -11.17
C VAL A 75 -7.54 -1.16 -10.01
N THR A 76 -8.31 -2.22 -10.22
CA THR A 76 -9.14 -2.86 -9.20
C THR A 76 -8.27 -3.41 -8.06
N SER A 77 -7.17 -4.10 -8.41
CA SER A 77 -6.24 -4.66 -7.42
C SER A 77 -5.61 -3.58 -6.53
N VAL A 78 -5.16 -2.49 -7.14
CA VAL A 78 -4.58 -1.34 -6.43
C VAL A 78 -5.62 -0.67 -5.52
N ASN A 79 -6.80 -0.33 -6.04
CA ASN A 79 -7.83 0.34 -5.26
C ASN A 79 -8.35 -0.53 -4.10
N LEU A 80 -8.51 -1.84 -4.33
CA LEU A 80 -8.93 -2.79 -3.30
C LEU A 80 -7.86 -2.95 -2.20
N ALA A 81 -6.58 -3.09 -2.57
CA ALA A 81 -5.49 -3.17 -1.60
C ALA A 81 -5.40 -1.91 -0.73
N LEU A 82 -5.59 -0.73 -1.33
CA LEU A 82 -5.62 0.54 -0.61
C LEU A 82 -6.86 0.69 0.27
N ALA A 83 -8.02 0.16 -0.16
CA ALA A 83 -9.23 0.16 0.65
C ALA A 83 -9.05 -0.75 1.88
N ALA A 84 -8.48 -1.94 1.68
CA ALA A 84 -8.15 -2.89 2.74
C ALA A 84 -7.19 -2.29 3.77
N ALA A 85 -6.09 -1.70 3.29
CA ALA A 85 -5.07 -1.09 4.16
C ALA A 85 -5.63 0.08 5.00
N ARG A 86 -6.58 0.85 4.45
CA ARG A 86 -7.23 1.95 5.19
C ARG A 86 -8.27 1.47 6.19
N ALA A 87 -9.05 0.47 5.83
CA ALA A 87 -10.08 -0.08 6.69
C ALA A 87 -9.50 -0.83 7.89
N ASN A 88 -8.29 -1.39 7.76
CA ASN A 88 -7.61 -2.10 8.83
C ASN A 88 -6.11 -1.72 8.92
N PRO A 89 -5.78 -0.61 9.59
CA PRO A 89 -4.39 -0.13 9.72
C PRO A 89 -3.42 -1.13 10.37
N GLU A 90 -3.93 -2.01 11.23
CA GLU A 90 -3.15 -3.05 11.90
C GLU A 90 -2.80 -4.23 10.99
N ARG A 91 -3.48 -4.37 9.84
CA ARG A 91 -3.25 -5.48 8.91
C ARG A 91 -2.18 -5.11 7.89
N ARG A 92 -1.22 -6.01 7.73
CA ARG A 92 -0.21 -5.93 6.66
C ARG A 92 -0.83 -6.43 5.36
N ILE A 93 -1.02 -5.53 4.40
CA ILE A 93 -1.51 -5.84 3.07
C ILE A 93 -0.33 -5.82 2.09
N LEU A 94 -0.14 -6.91 1.36
CA LEU A 94 0.85 -7.01 0.27
C LEU A 94 0.10 -7.11 -1.06
N LEU A 95 0.38 -6.19 -1.97
CA LEU A 95 -0.06 -6.26 -3.35
C LEU A 95 1.08 -6.81 -4.21
N VAL A 96 0.84 -7.94 -4.87
CA VAL A 96 1.82 -8.59 -5.75
C VAL A 96 1.34 -8.46 -7.20
N ASP A 97 2.17 -7.91 -8.07
CA ASP A 97 1.91 -7.89 -9.51
C ASP A 97 2.41 -9.20 -10.14
N ALA A 98 1.49 -10.14 -10.34
CA ALA A 98 1.78 -11.44 -10.95
C ALA A 98 1.70 -11.42 -12.49
N ASP A 99 1.39 -10.27 -13.12
CA ASP A 99 1.41 -10.12 -14.58
C ASP A 99 2.84 -9.78 -15.02
N LEU A 100 3.70 -10.80 -15.16
CA LEU A 100 5.11 -10.62 -15.55
C LEU A 100 5.29 -10.06 -16.97
N ARG A 101 4.25 -10.10 -17.81
CA ARG A 101 4.31 -9.67 -19.21
C ARG A 101 3.92 -8.21 -19.39
N ARG A 102 2.92 -7.73 -18.64
CA ARG A 102 2.38 -6.36 -18.73
C ARG A 102 2.08 -5.79 -17.35
N GLY A 103 2.98 -6.01 -16.41
CA GLY A 103 2.87 -5.49 -15.04
C GLY A 103 2.64 -3.97 -15.04
N GLY A 104 1.67 -3.52 -14.24
CA GLY A 104 1.17 -2.15 -14.27
C GLY A 104 1.00 -1.51 -12.88
N VAL A 105 1.21 -2.27 -11.81
CA VAL A 105 1.00 -1.78 -10.43
C VAL A 105 1.94 -0.64 -10.10
N ALA A 106 3.24 -0.78 -10.38
CA ALA A 106 4.23 0.25 -10.08
C ALA A 106 3.91 1.57 -10.80
N ALA A 107 3.59 1.51 -12.10
CA ALA A 107 3.20 2.67 -12.89
C ALA A 107 1.92 3.33 -12.36
N THR A 108 0.92 2.52 -12.00
CA THR A 108 -0.37 3.00 -11.44
C THR A 108 -0.18 3.74 -10.12
N LEU A 109 0.77 3.28 -9.29
CA LEU A 109 1.11 3.90 -8.00
C LEU A 109 2.18 5.00 -8.11
N GLY A 110 2.62 5.34 -9.33
CA GLY A 110 3.66 6.35 -9.52
C GLY A 110 5.05 5.93 -9.04
N MET A 111 5.28 4.64 -8.79
CA MET A 111 6.53 4.12 -8.28
C MET A 111 7.51 3.80 -9.41
N ARG A 112 8.80 4.06 -9.18
CA ARG A 112 9.86 3.60 -10.08
C ARG A 112 10.15 2.13 -9.80
N ASN A 113 9.98 1.29 -10.82
CA ASN A 113 10.32 -0.12 -10.74
C ASN A 113 11.80 -0.30 -11.07
N LYS A 114 12.63 -0.70 -10.10
CA LYS A 114 14.04 -1.04 -10.33
C LYS A 114 14.27 -2.55 -10.37
N THR A 115 13.48 -3.30 -9.61
CA THR A 115 13.60 -4.75 -9.42
C THR A 115 12.22 -5.25 -8.99
N GLY A 116 11.72 -6.33 -9.58
CA GLY A 116 10.37 -6.82 -9.39
C GLY A 116 10.28 -8.34 -9.23
N LEU A 117 9.07 -8.87 -9.41
CA LEU A 117 8.81 -10.30 -9.20
C LEU A 117 9.57 -11.18 -10.20
N ALA A 118 9.84 -10.70 -11.42
CA ALA A 118 10.57 -11.47 -12.43
C ALA A 118 12.01 -11.75 -11.99
N GLU A 119 12.73 -10.72 -11.54
CA GLU A 119 14.11 -10.82 -11.06
C GLU A 119 14.20 -11.67 -9.78
N LEU A 120 13.20 -11.56 -8.89
CA LEU A 120 13.10 -12.42 -7.71
C LEU A 120 12.95 -13.89 -8.09
N LEU A 121 12.11 -14.20 -9.09
CA LEU A 121 11.90 -15.58 -9.55
C LEU A 121 13.11 -16.13 -10.34
N ALA A 122 13.90 -15.26 -10.97
CA ALA A 122 15.15 -15.62 -11.64
C ALA A 122 16.30 -15.89 -10.64
N GLY A 123 16.17 -15.43 -9.39
CA GLY A 123 17.21 -15.56 -8.36
C GLY A 123 18.23 -14.41 -8.34
N ASP A 124 17.95 -13.32 -9.06
CA ASP A 124 18.86 -12.18 -9.20
C ASP A 124 18.81 -11.20 -8.02
N CYS A 125 17.80 -11.33 -7.15
CA CYS A 125 17.62 -10.49 -5.96
C CYS A 125 16.88 -11.24 -4.84
N GLU A 126 16.89 -10.68 -3.64
CA GLU A 126 16.15 -11.23 -2.51
C GLU A 126 14.78 -10.58 -2.30
N VAL A 127 13.89 -11.23 -1.54
CA VAL A 127 12.53 -10.72 -1.23
C VAL A 127 12.56 -9.30 -0.64
N ARG A 128 13.57 -8.99 0.18
CA ARG A 128 13.74 -7.66 0.80
C ARG A 128 14.00 -6.55 -0.22
N ASP A 129 14.53 -6.87 -1.39
CA ASP A 129 14.88 -5.90 -2.43
C ASP A 129 13.66 -5.50 -3.26
N VAL A 130 12.67 -6.39 -3.36
CA VAL A 130 11.45 -6.19 -4.16
C VAL A 130 10.25 -5.72 -3.34
N VAL A 131 10.20 -6.02 -2.04
CA VAL A 131 9.10 -5.59 -1.16
C VAL A 131 9.28 -4.12 -0.80
N ARG A 132 8.41 -3.26 -1.34
CA ARG A 132 8.42 -1.82 -1.07
C ARG A 132 7.20 -1.41 -0.27
N ARG A 133 7.41 -0.56 0.75
CA ARG A 133 6.31 0.03 1.50
C ARG A 133 5.73 1.21 0.72
N PHE A 134 4.44 1.16 0.47
CA PHE A 134 3.72 2.28 -0.11
C PHE A 134 3.18 3.19 0.98
N ASN A 135 3.70 4.42 1.06
CA ASN A 135 3.18 5.42 1.99
C ASN A 135 2.04 6.22 1.33
N SER A 136 0.81 5.92 1.71
CA SER A 136 -0.40 6.59 1.20
C SER A 136 -0.70 7.93 1.86
N THR A 137 0.13 8.39 2.80
CA THR A 137 -0.07 9.64 3.53
C THR A 137 0.05 10.82 2.56
N ARG A 138 -1.09 11.26 2.02
CA ARG A 138 -1.19 12.54 1.33
C ARG A 138 -0.87 13.60 2.37
N ARG A 139 0.35 14.16 2.32
CA ARG A 139 0.68 15.35 3.09
C ARG A 139 -0.39 16.41 2.74
N PRO A 140 -1.12 16.98 3.71
CA PRO A 140 -2.00 18.09 3.39
C PRO A 140 -1.11 19.17 2.78
N SER A 141 -1.35 19.49 1.51
CA SER A 141 -0.78 20.65 0.86
C SER A 141 -1.46 21.87 1.47
N SER A 142 -1.12 22.21 2.72
CA SER A 142 -1.43 23.51 3.27
C SER A 142 -0.61 24.54 2.47
N PRO A 143 -1.23 25.56 1.85
CA PRO A 143 -0.53 26.70 1.28
C PRO A 143 0.07 27.64 2.35
N ARG A 144 0.02 27.28 3.63
CA ARG A 144 0.61 28.05 4.73
C ARG A 144 1.35 27.14 5.69
N ALA A 145 2.64 27.01 5.46
CA ALA A 145 3.60 26.65 6.49
C ALA A 145 4.88 27.47 6.29
N SER A 146 4.78 28.79 6.42
CA SER A 146 5.90 29.56 6.94
C SER A 146 6.07 29.11 8.39
N ARG A 147 7.00 28.18 8.64
CA ARG A 147 7.48 27.91 9.99
C ARG A 147 8.10 29.23 10.48
N PRO A 148 7.64 29.86 11.58
CA PRO A 148 8.53 30.78 12.26
C PRO A 148 9.65 29.90 12.86
N ARG A 149 10.88 30.17 12.42
CA ARG A 149 12.09 29.74 13.12
C ARG A 149 12.10 30.45 14.46
N THR A 150 11.81 29.72 15.54
CA THR A 150 12.26 30.15 16.87
C THR A 150 12.60 28.93 17.71
N PRO A 151 13.86 28.79 18.14
CA PRO A 151 14.23 27.84 19.17
C PRO A 151 14.02 28.51 20.53
N ARG A 152 13.39 27.83 21.49
CA ARG A 152 13.75 27.85 22.93
C ARG A 152 12.71 27.11 23.77
N ARG A 153 13.24 26.16 24.56
CA ARG A 153 12.85 25.74 25.91
C ARG A 153 11.52 26.28 26.46
N CYS A 154 10.70 25.36 26.99
CA CYS A 154 10.19 25.47 28.36
C CYS A 154 9.71 24.10 28.85
N TRP A 155 10.52 23.50 29.73
CA TRP A 155 10.03 22.63 30.80
C TRP A 155 9.14 23.46 31.73
N ARG A 156 8.00 22.91 32.16
CA ARG A 156 7.51 23.06 33.54
C ARG A 156 6.48 21.98 33.87
N ALA A 157 6.68 21.38 35.03
CA ALA A 157 5.78 20.50 35.76
C ALA A 157 4.65 21.30 36.44
N ALA A 158 3.60 20.56 36.82
CA ALA A 158 2.66 20.72 37.95
C ALA A 158 1.23 20.35 37.49
N GLY A 159 0.49 19.48 38.17
CA GLY A 159 0.74 18.82 39.46
C GLY A 159 -0.11 17.59 39.65
#